data_AF-A0A8T5IEJ4-F1
#
_entry.id   AF-A0A8T5IEJ4-F1
#
_cell.length_a   1.000
_cell.length_b   1.000
_cell.length_c   1.000
_cell.angle_alpha   90.00
_cell.angle_beta   90.00
_cell.angle_gamma   90.00
#
_symmetry.space_group_name_H-M   'P 1'
#
loop_
_entity.id
_entity.type
_entity.pdbx_description
1 polymer ?
#
loop_
_entity_poly.entity_id
_entity_poly.type
_entity_poly.pdbx_seq_one_letter_code
_entity_poly.pdbx_strand_id
1 'polypeptide(L)'
;MGGAERLKLLVVRGSFSSLGGAERELLTVLREWSKRWDITLATLQFPPSAQKLAEGLDIQIISPENEYVAPSGAISEILGKESKAARKAWAGMGGLRQAIASADVAHLSVCRGTLEILPLLPEGLGIHYHCLEPPRWLHEDVLHRNLDGTLKRPAWVTNFLFRKQKKADI
;
A
#
# COMPACT_ATOMS: atom_id res chain seq x y z
N MET A 1 -36.45 -5.80 14.16
CA MET A 1 -35.71 -4.62 13.69
C MET A 1 -34.43 -5.13 13.05
N GLY A 2 -34.38 -5.23 11.72
CA GLY A 2 -33.17 -5.67 11.01
C GLY A 2 -32.14 -4.55 11.10
N GLY A 3 -31.02 -4.80 11.79
CA GLY A 3 -29.91 -3.86 11.78
C GLY A 3 -29.45 -3.68 10.32
N ALA A 4 -29.32 -2.43 9.87
CA ALA A 4 -28.79 -2.17 8.55
C ALA A 4 -27.40 -2.83 8.42
N GLU A 5 -27.19 -3.60 7.35
CA GLU A 5 -25.90 -4.22 7.06
C GLU A 5 -24.84 -3.11 6.99
N ARG A 6 -23.72 -3.31 7.69
CA ARG A 6 -22.62 -2.33 7.69
C ARG A 6 -21.95 -2.37 6.32
N LEU A 7 -21.52 -1.21 5.83
CA LEU A 7 -20.72 -1.16 4.60
C LEU A 7 -19.38 -1.88 4.81
N LYS A 8 -18.97 -2.62 3.79
CA LYS A 8 -17.73 -3.39 3.75
C LYS A 8 -16.61 -2.53 3.17
N LEU A 9 -15.67 -2.16 4.03
CA LEU A 9 -14.54 -1.30 3.70
C LEU A 9 -13.27 -2.14 3.52
N LEU A 10 -12.74 -2.16 2.30
CA LEU A 10 -11.41 -2.70 2.03
C LEU A 10 -10.35 -1.63 2.28
N VAL A 11 -9.55 -1.80 3.33
CA VAL A 11 -8.40 -0.94 3.60
C VAL A 11 -7.16 -1.59 3.03
N VAL A 12 -6.40 -0.87 2.22
CA VAL A 12 -5.16 -1.38 1.61
C VAL A 12 -3.98 -0.54 2.02
N ARG A 13 -2.94 -1.19 2.49
CA ARG A 13 -1.64 -0.56 2.77
C ARG A 13 -0.52 -1.53 2.42
N GLY A 14 0.48 -1.10 1.65
CA GLY A 14 1.59 -1.96 1.24
C GLY A 14 2.40 -2.57 2.41
N SER A 15 2.69 -1.80 3.45
CA SER A 15 3.60 -2.24 4.53
C SER A 15 3.27 -1.65 5.89
N PHE A 16 3.51 -2.44 6.94
CA PHE A 16 3.60 -2.02 8.35
C PHE A 16 5.00 -2.26 8.93
N SER A 17 6.02 -2.45 8.09
CA SER A 17 7.38 -2.84 8.51
C SER A 17 8.09 -1.78 9.37
N SER A 18 7.81 -0.48 9.15
CA SER A 18 8.49 0.61 9.86
C SER A 18 7.92 0.88 11.26
N LEU A 19 6.67 0.47 11.49
CA LEU A 19 5.79 0.94 12.56
C LEU A 19 5.93 2.43 12.91
N GLY A 20 6.02 3.26 11.87
CA GLY A 20 6.09 4.71 11.98
C GLY A 20 4.74 5.35 12.36
N GLY A 21 4.71 6.67 12.43
CA GLY A 21 3.52 7.44 12.80
C GLY A 21 2.28 7.07 11.98
N ALA A 22 2.40 7.06 10.65
CA ALA A 22 1.30 6.74 9.74
C ALA A 22 0.70 5.33 9.95
N GLU A 23 1.54 4.34 10.28
CA GLU A 23 1.11 2.95 10.48
C GLU A 23 0.35 2.79 11.81
N ARG A 24 0.88 3.41 12.87
CA ARG A 24 0.25 3.39 14.20
C ARG A 24 -1.05 4.18 14.22
N GLU A 25 -1.06 5.32 13.53
CA GLU A 25 -2.27 6.13 13.34
C GLU A 25 -3.33 5.33 12.59
N LEU A 26 -2.97 4.68 11.48
CA LEU A 26 -3.90 3.85 10.73
C LEU A 26 -4.52 2.76 11.63
N LEU A 27 -3.74 2.00 12.39
CA LEU A 27 -4.28 0.99 13.31
C LEU A 27 -5.22 1.59 14.37
N THR A 28 -4.92 2.81 14.85
CA THR A 28 -5.77 3.53 15.80
C THR A 28 -7.10 3.94 15.16
N VAL A 29 -7.04 4.47 13.94
CA VAL A 29 -8.22 4.89 13.18
C VAL A 29 -9.09 3.69 12.81
N LEU A 30 -8.49 2.55 12.44
CA LEU A 30 -9.21 1.32 12.13
C LEU A 30 -10.08 0.83 13.30
N ARG A 31 -9.61 1.02 14.55
CA ARG A 31 -10.40 0.70 15.76
C ARG A 31 -11.69 1.51 15.88
N GLU A 32 -11.67 2.76 15.45
CA GLU A 32 -12.85 3.61 15.48
C GLU A 32 -13.75 3.35 14.27
N TRP A 33 -13.14 3.07 13.12
CA TRP A 33 -13.85 2.76 11.88
C TRP A 33 -14.61 1.43 11.97
N SER A 34 -14.08 0.42 12.66
CA SER A 34 -14.73 -0.89 12.80
C SER A 34 -16.06 -0.82 13.57
N LYS A 35 -16.30 0.26 14.31
CA LYS A 35 -17.60 0.51 14.97
C LYS A 35 -18.71 0.84 13.97
N ARG A 36 -18.36 1.26 12.75
CA ARG A 36 -19.28 1.75 11.71
C ARG A 36 -19.27 0.89 10.44
N TRP A 37 -18.14 0.27 10.13
CA TRP A 37 -17.92 -0.50 8.91
C TRP A 37 -17.38 -1.88 9.22
N ASP A 38 -17.67 -2.83 8.35
CA ASP A 38 -17.03 -4.14 8.37
C ASP A 38 -15.72 -4.03 7.58
N ILE A 39 -14.59 -4.15 8.26
CA ILE A 39 -13.30 -3.79 7.69
C ILE A 39 -12.48 -5.03 7.38
N THR A 40 -11.95 -5.06 6.16
CA THR A 40 -10.87 -5.95 5.77
C THR A 40 -9.62 -5.13 5.47
N LEU A 41 -8.55 -5.34 6.24
CA LEU A 41 -7.22 -4.78 5.99
C LEU A 41 -6.41 -5.75 5.13
N ALA A 42 -6.04 -5.34 3.92
CA ALA A 42 -5.10 -6.04 3.05
C ALA A 42 -3.72 -5.38 3.09
N THR A 43 -2.67 -6.15 3.41
CA THR A 43 -1.29 -5.65 3.50
C THR A 43 -0.27 -6.67 3.01
N LEU A 44 0.80 -6.22 2.35
CA LEU A 44 1.88 -7.11 1.91
C LEU A 44 2.84 -7.45 3.05
N GLN A 45 3.08 -6.52 3.98
CA GLN A 45 4.01 -6.73 5.11
C GLN A 45 3.32 -6.41 6.43
N PHE A 46 3.20 -7.42 7.28
CA PHE A 46 2.56 -7.30 8.59
C PHE A 46 3.38 -7.99 9.68
N PRO A 47 4.44 -7.33 10.18
CA PRO A 47 5.36 -7.94 11.13
C PRO A 47 4.68 -8.24 12.48
N PRO A 48 5.26 -9.11 13.32
CA PRO A 48 4.69 -9.47 14.63
C PRO A 48 4.39 -8.27 15.54
N SER A 49 5.21 -7.22 15.46
CA SER A 49 5.00 -5.97 16.18
C SER A 49 3.72 -5.23 15.73
N ALA A 50 3.37 -5.30 14.44
CA ALA A 50 2.13 -4.74 13.90
C ALA A 50 0.93 -5.60 14.28
N GLN A 51 1.08 -6.93 14.23
CA GLN A 51 0.08 -7.89 14.68
C GLN A 51 -0.30 -7.62 16.14
N LYS A 52 0.70 -7.43 17.02
CA LYS A 52 0.49 -7.12 18.43
C LYS A 52 -0.28 -5.82 18.66
N LEU A 53 -0.06 -4.80 17.83
CA LEU A 53 -0.81 -3.54 17.91
C LEU A 53 -2.24 -3.67 17.37
N ALA A 54 -2.45 -4.61 16.46
CA ALA A 54 -3.76 -4.94 15.91
C ALA A 54 -4.53 -5.97 16.75
N GLU A 55 -3.93 -6.58 17.78
CA GLU A 55 -4.61 -7.46 18.71
C GLU A 55 -5.83 -6.74 19.33
N GLY A 56 -6.98 -7.42 19.28
CA GLY A 56 -8.26 -6.88 19.77
C GLY A 56 -8.94 -5.88 18.84
N LEU A 57 -8.44 -5.64 17.63
CA LEU A 57 -9.21 -4.95 16.59
C LEU A 57 -10.28 -5.88 16.01
N ASP A 58 -11.49 -5.37 15.89
CA ASP A 58 -12.63 -6.05 15.24
C ASP A 58 -12.55 -5.85 13.72
N ILE A 59 -11.48 -6.36 13.10
CA ILE A 59 -11.23 -6.27 11.67
C ILE A 59 -10.67 -7.59 11.14
N GLN A 60 -10.94 -7.90 9.88
CA GLN A 60 -10.26 -8.98 9.18
C GLN A 60 -8.92 -8.47 8.65
N ILE A 61 -7.84 -9.25 8.81
CA ILE A 61 -6.52 -8.91 8.26
C ILE A 61 -6.11 -9.99 7.27
N ILE A 62 -5.77 -9.57 6.05
CA ILE A 62 -5.26 -10.42 4.98
C ILE A 62 -3.82 -10.00 4.67
N SER A 63 -2.93 -10.97 4.74
CA SER A 63 -1.51 -10.80 4.40
C SER A 63 -0.99 -12.09 3.73
N PRO A 64 0.12 -12.03 2.98
CA PRO A 64 0.65 -13.21 2.32
C PRO A 64 1.14 -14.23 3.35
N GLU A 65 0.97 -15.53 3.06
CA GLU A 65 1.46 -16.62 3.93
C GLU A 65 2.98 -16.59 4.11
N ASN A 66 3.70 -16.23 3.03
CA ASN A 66 5.15 -16.06 3.06
C ASN A 66 5.48 -14.58 3.17
N GLU A 67 6.47 -14.23 3.99
CA GLU A 67 6.90 -12.86 4.17
C GLU A 67 7.26 -12.20 2.83
N TYR A 68 6.54 -11.13 2.47
CA TYR A 68 6.90 -10.30 1.34
C TYR A 68 8.11 -9.44 1.74
N VAL A 69 9.24 -9.69 1.10
CA VAL A 69 10.41 -8.81 1.22
C VAL A 69 10.47 -7.94 -0.03
N ALA A 70 10.22 -6.64 0.14
CA ALA A 70 10.34 -5.68 -0.95
C ALA A 70 11.79 -5.71 -1.50
N PRO A 71 11.98 -5.87 -2.82
CA PRO A 71 13.32 -5.84 -3.42
C PRO A 71 13.98 -4.48 -3.18
N SER A 72 15.00 -4.40 -2.32
CA SER A 72 15.66 -3.14 -2.01
C SER A 72 16.90 -2.90 -2.88
N GLY A 73 17.39 -1.65 -2.89
CA GLY A 73 18.65 -1.26 -3.56
C GLY A 73 18.46 -0.38 -4.80
N ALA A 74 19.49 0.42 -5.10
CA ALA A 74 19.46 1.43 -6.15
C ALA A 74 19.09 0.87 -7.53
N ILE A 75 19.44 -0.40 -7.82
CA ILE A 75 19.13 -1.09 -9.09
C ILE A 75 17.67 -1.59 -9.13
N SER A 76 17.10 -1.96 -7.98
CA SER A 76 15.71 -2.42 -7.86
C SER A 76 14.71 -1.29 -8.11
N GLU A 77 15.06 -0.09 -7.66
CA GLU A 77 14.31 1.16 -7.90
C GLU A 77 14.32 1.57 -9.38
N ILE A 78 15.47 1.44 -10.05
CA ILE A 78 15.67 1.72 -11.49
C ILE A 78 14.84 0.78 -12.38
N LEU A 79 14.70 -0.49 -12.00
CA LEU A 79 14.08 -1.50 -12.85
C LEU A 79 12.57 -1.67 -12.61
N GLY A 80 11.96 -0.87 -11.72
CA GLY A 80 10.56 -1.03 -11.32
C GLY A 80 10.29 -2.42 -10.72
N LYS A 81 11.33 -3.08 -10.19
CA LYS A 81 11.25 -4.44 -9.65
C LYS A 81 10.35 -4.48 -8.41
N GLU A 82 10.37 -3.43 -7.61
CA GLU A 82 9.48 -3.27 -6.46
C GLU A 82 8.00 -3.27 -6.88
N SER A 83 7.63 -2.49 -7.89
CA SER A 83 6.24 -2.42 -8.37
C SER A 83 5.79 -3.75 -8.97
N LYS A 84 6.64 -4.41 -9.78
CA LYS A 84 6.33 -5.75 -10.31
C LYS A 84 6.19 -6.81 -9.21
N ALA A 85 7.06 -6.75 -8.20
CA ALA A 85 7.02 -7.67 -7.07
C ALA A 85 5.75 -7.47 -6.23
N ALA A 86 5.39 -6.21 -5.92
CA ALA A 86 4.16 -5.88 -5.21
C ALA A 86 2.92 -6.33 -5.99
N ARG A 87 2.85 -6.06 -7.30
CA ARG A 87 1.74 -6.52 -8.16
C ARG A 87 1.60 -8.04 -8.14
N LYS A 88 2.72 -8.77 -8.22
CA LYS A 88 2.72 -10.23 -8.13
C LYS A 88 2.28 -10.71 -6.74
N ALA A 89 2.73 -10.05 -5.68
CA ALA A 89 2.38 -10.38 -4.30
C ALA A 89 0.88 -10.17 -4.04
N TRP A 90 0.29 -9.06 -4.50
CA TRP A 90 -1.15 -8.86 -4.45
C TRP A 90 -1.91 -9.92 -5.23
N ALA A 91 -1.51 -10.21 -6.47
CA ALA A 91 -2.18 -11.19 -7.31
C ALA A 91 -2.15 -12.63 -6.73
N GLY A 92 -1.12 -12.95 -5.95
CA GLY A 92 -0.95 -14.24 -5.27
C GLY A 92 -1.49 -14.29 -3.84
N MET A 93 -2.04 -13.20 -3.31
CA MET A 93 -2.54 -13.14 -1.94
C MET A 93 -3.86 -13.92 -1.81
N GLY A 94 -3.85 -14.97 -0.97
CA GLY A 94 -5.05 -15.73 -0.63
C GLY A 94 -6.12 -14.85 0.03
N GLY A 95 -7.39 -15.06 -0.30
CA GLY A 95 -8.51 -14.30 0.25
C GLY A 95 -8.70 -12.89 -0.32
N LEU A 96 -7.72 -12.33 -1.03
CA LEU A 96 -7.80 -10.95 -1.55
C LEU A 96 -8.92 -10.79 -2.57
N ARG A 97 -9.09 -11.76 -3.48
CA ARG A 97 -10.13 -11.68 -4.53
C ARG A 97 -11.53 -11.66 -3.93
N GLN A 98 -11.75 -12.44 -2.87
CA GLN A 98 -13.01 -12.48 -2.13
C GLN A 98 -13.25 -11.15 -1.41
N ALA A 99 -12.23 -10.62 -0.73
CA ALA A 99 -12.32 -9.33 -0.05
C ALA A 99 -12.62 -8.18 -1.02
N ILE A 100 -11.99 -8.15 -2.20
CA ILE A 100 -12.29 -7.17 -3.24
C ILE A 100 -13.72 -7.32 -3.75
N ALA A 101 -14.16 -8.55 -4.03
CA ALA A 101 -15.50 -8.81 -4.56
C ALA A 101 -16.62 -8.48 -3.55
N SER A 102 -16.34 -8.55 -2.24
CA SER A 102 -17.30 -8.21 -1.19
C SER A 102 -17.26 -6.74 -0.76
N ALA A 103 -16.27 -5.95 -1.19
CA ALA A 103 -16.09 -4.59 -0.73
C ALA A 103 -17.04 -3.62 -1.44
N ASP A 104 -17.66 -2.73 -0.68
CA ASP A 104 -18.46 -1.63 -1.22
C ASP A 104 -17.57 -0.46 -1.66
N VAL A 105 -16.44 -0.28 -0.97
CA VAL A 105 -15.49 0.81 -1.18
C VAL A 105 -14.08 0.39 -0.75
N ALA A 106 -13.07 0.90 -1.45
CA ALA A 106 -11.67 0.70 -1.09
C ALA A 106 -11.04 2.01 -0.57
N HIS A 107 -10.33 1.92 0.55
CA HIS A 107 -9.48 2.98 1.08
C HIS A 107 -8.01 2.58 0.94
N LEU A 108 -7.26 3.36 0.16
CA LEU A 108 -5.85 3.12 -0.10
C LEU A 108 -5.01 4.09 0.73
N SER A 109 -4.21 3.58 1.66
CA SER A 109 -3.24 4.37 2.44
C SER A 109 -1.90 4.45 1.72
N VAL A 110 -1.33 5.66 1.62
CA VAL A 110 -0.03 5.88 0.98
C VAL A 110 1.08 5.01 1.60
N CYS A 111 1.66 4.15 0.76
CA CYS A 111 2.81 3.31 1.05
C CYS A 111 3.38 2.81 -0.29
N ARG A 112 4.69 2.51 -0.34
CA ARG A 112 5.25 1.79 -1.49
C ARG A 112 4.54 0.44 -1.62
N GLY A 113 4.14 0.08 -2.84
CA GLY A 113 3.43 -1.17 -3.10
C GLY A 113 1.90 -1.08 -2.95
N THR A 114 1.31 -0.01 -2.39
CA THR A 114 -0.16 0.07 -2.23
C THR A 114 -0.86 0.16 -3.58
N LEU A 115 -0.40 1.02 -4.48
CA LEU A 115 -1.11 1.33 -5.74
C LEU A 115 -1.05 0.18 -6.75
N GLU A 116 -0.13 -0.75 -6.56
CA GLU A 116 0.02 -1.96 -7.37
C GLU A 116 -1.16 -2.93 -7.24
N ILE A 117 -2.07 -2.69 -6.29
CA ILE A 117 -3.35 -3.41 -6.19
C ILE A 117 -4.37 -2.95 -7.24
N LEU A 118 -4.26 -1.72 -7.77
CA LEU A 118 -5.28 -1.10 -8.62
C LEU A 118 -5.74 -1.98 -9.79
N PRO A 119 -4.86 -2.71 -10.51
CA PRO A 119 -5.28 -3.60 -11.59
C PRO A 119 -6.16 -4.80 -11.16
N LEU A 120 -6.29 -5.05 -9.86
CA LEU A 120 -7.14 -6.11 -9.29
C LEU A 120 -8.51 -5.59 -8.86
N LEU A 121 -8.68 -4.28 -8.71
CA LEU A 121 -9.94 -3.68 -8.30
C LEU A 121 -10.90 -3.59 -9.51
N PRO A 122 -12.19 -3.92 -9.35
CA PRO A 122 -13.15 -3.87 -10.44
C PRO A 122 -13.45 -2.42 -10.84
N GLU A 123 -13.81 -2.24 -12.11
CA GLU A 123 -14.31 -0.96 -12.60
C GLU A 123 -15.59 -0.57 -11.85
N GLY A 124 -15.70 0.71 -11.48
CA GLY A 124 -16.85 1.25 -10.74
C GLY A 124 -16.77 1.12 -9.22
N LEU A 125 -15.79 0.41 -8.66
CA LEU A 125 -15.57 0.43 -7.20
C LEU A 125 -15.15 1.84 -6.76
N GLY A 126 -15.81 2.36 -5.72
CA GLY A 126 -15.40 3.62 -5.10
C GLY A 126 -14.02 3.47 -4.48
N ILE A 127 -13.08 4.35 -4.84
CA ILE A 127 -11.72 4.35 -4.30
C ILE A 127 -11.43 5.70 -3.64
N HIS A 128 -11.07 5.66 -2.36
CA HIS A 128 -10.51 6.80 -1.65
C HIS A 128 -9.02 6.57 -1.41
N TYR A 129 -8.17 7.34 -2.11
CA TYR A 129 -6.72 7.32 -1.90
C TYR A 129 -6.32 8.42 -0.91
N HIS A 130 -5.82 8.02 0.25
CA HIS A 130 -5.33 8.93 1.28
C HIS A 130 -3.82 9.09 1.17
N CYS A 131 -3.43 10.28 0.71
CA CYS A 131 -2.06 10.65 0.40
C CYS A 131 -1.79 12.07 0.92
N LEU A 132 -1.05 12.18 2.02
CA LEU A 132 -0.71 13.46 2.65
C LEU A 132 0.33 14.24 1.85
N GLU A 133 1.31 13.53 1.30
CA GLU A 133 2.31 14.07 0.39
C GLU A 133 2.39 13.15 -0.83
N PRO A 134 2.54 13.69 -2.05
CA PRO A 134 2.82 12.88 -3.22
C PRO A 134 4.00 11.95 -2.93
N PRO A 135 3.99 10.71 -3.43
CA PRO A 135 5.08 9.79 -3.21
C PRO A 135 6.40 10.40 -3.72
N ARG A 136 7.24 10.85 -2.78
CA ARG A 136 8.48 11.60 -3.09
C ARG A 136 9.44 10.76 -3.94
N TRP A 137 9.34 9.43 -3.85
CA TRP A 137 10.11 8.49 -4.68
C TRP A 137 9.70 8.45 -6.15
N LEU A 138 8.55 9.01 -6.49
CA LEU A 138 7.98 9.03 -7.83
C LEU A 138 8.13 10.38 -8.52
N HIS A 139 8.19 11.46 -7.74
CA HIS A 139 8.01 12.82 -8.26
C HIS A 139 9.08 13.83 -7.81
N GLU A 140 9.96 13.48 -6.86
CA GLU A 140 10.99 14.38 -6.36
C GLU A 140 12.40 13.85 -6.63
N ASP A 141 13.30 14.74 -7.03
CA ASP A 141 14.72 14.42 -7.23
C ASP A 141 15.53 14.40 -5.91
N VAL A 142 14.92 14.86 -4.81
CA VAL A 142 15.56 15.02 -3.50
C VAL A 142 16.06 13.67 -2.96
N LEU A 143 15.29 12.59 -3.18
CA LEU A 143 15.72 11.23 -2.80
C LEU A 143 16.89 10.70 -3.65
N HIS A 144 17.16 11.34 -4.79
CA HIS A 144 18.29 11.05 -5.67
C HIS A 144 19.49 11.96 -5.42
N ARG A 145 19.45 12.78 -4.37
CA ARG A 145 20.58 13.61 -3.94
C ARG A 145 21.18 13.10 -2.62
N ASN A 146 22.48 13.29 -2.47
CA ASN A 146 23.20 13.12 -1.21
C ASN A 146 22.90 14.29 -0.27
N LEU A 147 23.35 14.19 0.99
CA LEU A 147 23.17 15.25 1.99
C LEU A 147 23.84 16.58 1.59
N ASP A 148 24.87 16.52 0.74
CA ASP A 148 25.57 17.68 0.18
C ASP A 148 24.87 18.26 -1.08
N GLY A 149 23.72 17.71 -1.46
CA GLY A 149 22.95 18.14 -2.64
C GLY A 149 23.45 17.61 -3.98
N THR A 150 24.56 16.84 -3.99
CA THR A 150 25.06 16.19 -5.21
C THR A 150 24.16 15.04 -5.61
N LEU A 151 24.05 14.77 -6.91
CA LEU A 151 23.24 13.65 -7.39
C LEU A 151 23.93 12.32 -7.06
N LYS A 152 23.19 11.37 -6.47
CA LYS A 152 23.62 9.98 -6.24
C LYS A 152 23.99 9.25 -7.53
N ARG A 153 23.43 9.69 -8.67
CA ARG A 153 23.63 9.14 -10.01
C ARG A 153 23.47 10.22 -11.08
N PRO A 154 24.11 10.10 -12.26
CA PRO A 154 23.99 11.10 -13.32
C PRO A 154 22.53 11.46 -13.66
N ALA A 155 22.24 12.75 -13.83
CA ALA A 155 20.88 13.28 -14.01
C ALA A 155 20.10 12.63 -15.17
N TRP A 156 20.80 12.30 -16.26
CA TRP A 156 20.19 11.68 -17.43
C TRP A 156 19.63 10.29 -17.13
N VAL A 157 20.24 9.54 -16.19
CA VAL A 157 19.74 8.23 -15.73
C VAL A 157 18.43 8.41 -14.96
N THR A 158 18.41 9.35 -14.01
CA THR A 158 17.20 9.66 -13.22
C THR A 158 16.04 10.11 -14.11
N ASN A 159 16.29 11.01 -15.07
CA ASN A 159 15.26 11.53 -15.97
C ASN A 159 14.68 10.45 -16.90
N PHE A 160 15.52 9.52 -17.37
CA PHE A 160 15.06 8.38 -18.17
C PHE A 160 14.11 7.47 -17.38
N LEU A 161 14.39 7.28 -16.09
CA LEU A 161 13.59 6.44 -15.20
C LEU A 161 12.24 7.07 -14.88
N PHE A 162 12.23 8.34 -14.51
CA PHE A 162 10.98 9.07 -14.29
C PHE A 162 10.11 9.10 -15.55
N ARG A 163 10.70 9.21 -16.74
CA ARG A 163 9.96 9.11 -18.01
C ARG A 163 9.32 7.74 -18.22
N LYS A 164 10.02 6.65 -17.90
CA LYS A 164 9.46 5.29 -17.99
C LYS A 164 8.36 5.05 -16.98
N GLN A 165 8.54 5.53 -15.76
CA GLN A 165 7.57 5.35 -14.68
C GLN A 165 6.30 6.19 -14.93
N LYS A 166 6.43 7.46 -15.34
CA LYS A 166 5.29 8.29 -15.77
C LYS A 166 4.45 7.66 -16.89
N LYS A 167 5.06 6.88 -17.79
CA LYS A 167 4.33 6.15 -18.84
C LYS A 167 3.63 4.88 -18.35
N ALA A 168 4.01 4.35 -17.19
CA ALA A 168 3.35 3.19 -16.58
C ALA A 168 2.18 3.61 -15.68
N ASP A 169 2.21 4.85 -15.17
CA ASP A 169 1.21 5.40 -14.26
C ASP A 169 0.10 6.21 -14.98
N ILE A 170 0.26 6.52 -16.28
CA ILE A 170 -0.74 7.17 -17.16
C ILE A 170 -1.23 6.15 -18.18
#